data_AF-A0A3D6C2L5-F1
#
_entry.id   AF-A0A3D6C2L5-F1
#
_cell.length_a   1.000
_cell.length_b   1.000
_cell.length_c   1.000
_cell.angle_alpha   90.00
_cell.angle_beta   90.00
_cell.angle_gamma   90.00
#
_symmetry.space_group_name_H-M   'P 1'
#
loop_
_entity.id
_entity.type
_entity.pdbx_description
1 polymer ?
#
loop_
_entity_poly.entity_id
_entity_poly.type
_entity_poly.pdbx_seq_one_letter_code
_entity_poly.pdbx_strand_id
1 'polypeptide(L)'
;MPGSKVAAGEGRDKIIVMPFRHEIGQSESDGRGLGIHFFLGNLFCLHPGFLECWFGWRVKNIFPDTGALAAYCFGNKPYPDIQALGEREKVRFWVEGCYGEGADGNIPIRTVIHDTRDHMAVENDFSLTFSDGLKGFRGAFFNWLDDTGLGYGGRDAGGWDEPMSPEGMDQLGHGLLCLYRSYVNKDVATIDLTSFHRAVELSPDSYLIQNLLGWGRYKNGDFAGAKSAFLKARELNPHGMGALSGLMWLAVNGKDRERALEFALEKGQCRGDDPEKARAFVAKKFD
;
A
#
# COMPACT_ATOMS: atom_id res chain seq x y z
N MET A 1 29.35 -16.95 7.51
CA MET A 1 30.17 -15.99 6.72
C MET A 1 29.73 -14.58 7.08
N PRO A 2 30.65 -13.61 7.14
CA PRO A 2 30.43 -12.33 7.80
C PRO A 2 29.48 -11.43 7.00
N GLY A 3 28.70 -10.64 7.76
CA GLY A 3 27.61 -9.80 7.29
C GLY A 3 27.96 -8.91 6.11
N SER A 4 27.19 -9.07 5.04
CA SER A 4 27.07 -8.10 3.95
C SER A 4 26.42 -6.84 4.51
N LYS A 5 27.23 -5.79 4.72
CA LYS A 5 26.73 -4.41 4.80
C LYS A 5 26.05 -4.11 3.46
N VAL A 6 24.72 -4.10 3.45
CA VAL A 6 23.94 -3.58 2.31
C VAL A 6 24.24 -2.08 2.25
N ALA A 7 24.97 -1.67 1.20
CA ALA A 7 25.26 -0.27 0.94
C ALA A 7 23.95 0.50 0.74
N ALA A 8 23.80 1.61 1.46
CA ALA A 8 22.66 2.47 1.32
C ALA A 8 22.71 3.17 -0.05
N GLY A 9 21.72 2.90 -0.91
CA GLY A 9 21.30 3.87 -1.94
C GLY A 9 21.24 3.38 -3.39
N GLU A 10 22.03 2.39 -3.78
CA GLU A 10 22.00 1.76 -5.11
C GLU A 10 21.95 0.24 -4.92
N GLY A 11 20.84 -0.41 -5.27
CA GLY A 11 20.70 -1.88 -5.16
C GLY A 11 19.61 -2.42 -4.23
N ARG A 12 18.65 -1.60 -3.78
CA ARG A 12 17.42 -2.12 -3.15
C ARG A 12 16.49 -2.69 -4.22
N ASP A 13 16.00 -3.92 -4.00
CA ASP A 13 15.02 -4.54 -4.88
C ASP A 13 13.66 -3.85 -4.76
N LYS A 14 12.81 -4.01 -5.78
CA LYS A 14 11.41 -3.54 -5.74
C LYS A 14 10.50 -4.69 -5.39
N ILE A 15 9.46 -4.37 -4.64
CA ILE A 15 8.37 -5.28 -4.31
C ILE A 15 7.03 -4.65 -4.71
N ILE A 16 6.11 -5.46 -5.22
CA ILE A 16 4.72 -5.07 -5.45
C ILE A 16 3.82 -6.07 -4.72
N VAL A 17 2.89 -5.55 -3.92
CA VAL A 17 1.75 -6.34 -3.44
C VAL A 17 0.65 -6.20 -4.49
N MET A 18 0.04 -7.30 -4.92
CA MET A 18 -1.10 -7.33 -5.83
C MET A 18 -2.41 -7.28 -5.01
N PRO A 19 -3.52 -6.81 -5.59
CA PRO A 19 -4.84 -7.00 -4.98
C PRO A 19 -5.07 -8.48 -4.66
N PHE A 20 -5.61 -8.78 -3.48
CA PHE A 20 -5.96 -10.15 -3.12
C PHE A 20 -7.30 -10.50 -3.75
N ARG A 21 -7.40 -11.72 -4.27
CA ARG A 21 -8.56 -12.19 -5.01
C ARG A 21 -9.51 -12.96 -4.10
N HIS A 22 -10.81 -12.84 -4.28
CA HIS A 22 -11.75 -13.70 -3.55
C HIS A 22 -11.71 -15.15 -4.12
N GLU A 23 -11.67 -16.17 -3.27
CA GLU A 23 -11.53 -17.59 -3.68
C GLU A 23 -12.74 -18.14 -4.44
N ILE A 24 -13.94 -17.79 -4.00
CA ILE A 24 -15.19 -18.03 -4.72
C ILE A 24 -15.46 -16.76 -5.51
N GLY A 25 -15.72 -16.79 -6.82
CA GLY A 25 -16.04 -15.58 -7.61
C GLY A 25 -17.34 -14.91 -7.16
N GLN A 26 -17.34 -14.31 -5.97
CA GLN A 26 -18.43 -13.54 -5.41
C GLN A 26 -18.57 -12.23 -6.19
N SER A 27 -19.77 -11.65 -6.07
CA SER A 27 -20.20 -10.49 -6.83
C SER A 27 -19.25 -9.29 -6.67
N GLU A 28 -19.43 -8.27 -7.51
CA GLU A 28 -18.61 -7.05 -7.57
C GLU A 28 -18.53 -6.23 -6.25
N SER A 29 -19.09 -6.74 -5.16
CA SER A 29 -19.37 -6.06 -3.90
C SER A 29 -18.36 -6.25 -2.79
N ASP A 30 -17.34 -7.11 -2.92
CA ASP A 30 -16.35 -7.31 -1.84
C ASP A 30 -15.02 -6.58 -2.11
N GLY A 31 -14.77 -5.52 -1.35
CA GLY A 31 -13.56 -4.71 -1.41
C GLY A 31 -12.43 -5.21 -0.51
N ARG A 32 -12.64 -6.19 0.37
CA ARG A 32 -11.65 -6.60 1.39
C ARG A 32 -10.32 -7.03 0.79
N GLY A 33 -10.30 -7.65 -0.39
CA GLY A 33 -9.07 -8.01 -1.09
C GLY A 33 -8.16 -6.82 -1.42
N LEU A 34 -8.74 -5.66 -1.75
CA LEU A 34 -8.00 -4.41 -1.94
C LEU A 34 -7.55 -3.80 -0.60
N GLY A 35 -8.36 -3.96 0.46
CA GLY A 35 -7.99 -3.58 1.82
C GLY A 35 -6.77 -4.37 2.34
N ILE A 36 -6.77 -5.69 2.19
CA ILE A 36 -5.64 -6.58 2.54
C ILE A 36 -4.38 -6.18 1.77
N HIS A 37 -4.51 -6.00 0.46
CA HIS A 37 -3.44 -5.51 -0.40
C HIS A 37 -2.84 -4.20 0.10
N PHE A 38 -3.69 -3.23 0.43
CA PHE A 38 -3.22 -1.92 0.87
C PHE A 38 -2.55 -1.98 2.24
N PHE A 39 -3.09 -2.77 3.16
CA PHE A 39 -2.48 -3.03 4.46
C PHE A 39 -1.07 -3.62 4.31
N LEU A 40 -0.93 -4.75 3.60
CA LEU A 40 0.36 -5.41 3.40
C LEU A 40 1.34 -4.50 2.63
N GLY A 41 0.87 -3.75 1.63
CA GLY A 41 1.69 -2.79 0.89
C GLY A 41 2.27 -1.68 1.78
N ASN A 42 1.50 -1.20 2.75
CA ASN A 42 1.97 -0.19 3.71
C ASN A 42 3.02 -0.75 4.68
N LEU A 43 3.01 -2.05 4.97
CA LEU A 43 4.07 -2.66 5.80
C LEU A 43 5.44 -2.50 5.13
N PHE A 44 5.55 -2.76 3.83
CA PHE A 44 6.82 -2.65 3.10
C PHE A 44 7.37 -1.22 2.93
N CYS A 45 6.61 -0.19 3.29
CA CYS A 45 7.01 1.20 3.08
C CYS A 45 8.23 1.61 3.91
N LEU A 46 8.45 0.96 5.04
CA LEU A 46 9.63 1.15 5.90
C LEU A 46 10.63 0.00 5.77
N HIS A 47 10.38 -0.95 4.87
CA HIS A 47 11.27 -2.09 4.69
C HIS A 47 12.65 -1.64 4.22
N PRO A 48 13.72 -2.03 4.93
CA PRO A 48 15.05 -1.51 4.65
C PRO A 48 15.66 -2.06 3.35
N GLY A 49 15.28 -3.28 2.96
CA GLY A 49 15.78 -3.94 1.77
C GLY A 49 15.06 -3.53 0.48
N PHE A 50 13.88 -2.90 0.58
CA PHE A 50 13.04 -2.60 -0.59
C PHE A 50 12.92 -1.11 -0.88
N LEU A 51 12.88 -0.77 -2.17
CA LEU A 51 12.49 0.56 -2.62
C LEU A 51 10.99 0.76 -2.41
N GLU A 52 10.61 2.00 -2.07
CA GLU A 52 9.21 2.42 -2.08
C GLU A 52 8.65 2.22 -3.50
N CYS A 53 7.67 1.34 -3.63
CA CYS A 53 7.12 0.94 -4.91
C CYS A 53 5.62 0.72 -4.78
N TRP A 54 4.85 1.79 -4.95
CA TRP A 54 3.39 1.74 -4.82
C TRP A 54 2.74 1.12 -6.05
N PHE A 55 1.82 0.18 -5.81
CA PHE A 55 0.99 -0.43 -6.85
C PHE A 55 0.22 0.61 -7.67
N GLY A 56 -0.29 1.66 -7.03
CA GLY A 56 -1.04 2.73 -7.71
C GLY A 56 -0.27 3.43 -8.84
N TRP A 57 1.07 3.48 -8.78
CA TRP A 57 1.89 4.06 -9.87
C TRP A 57 2.02 3.14 -11.09
N ARG A 58 1.68 1.86 -10.93
CA ARG A 58 1.83 0.82 -11.95
C ARG A 58 0.51 0.20 -12.38
N VAL A 59 -0.60 0.55 -11.72
CA VAL A 59 -1.90 -0.06 -11.99
C VAL A 59 -2.25 -0.07 -13.47
N LYS A 60 -2.00 1.03 -14.20
CA LYS A 60 -2.22 1.10 -15.66
C LYS A 60 -1.33 0.17 -16.48
N ASN A 61 -0.10 -0.09 -16.01
CA ASN A 61 0.83 -0.99 -16.70
C ASN A 61 0.50 -2.46 -16.46
N ILE A 62 -0.13 -2.77 -15.31
CA ILE A 62 -0.52 -4.13 -14.92
C ILE A 62 -1.93 -4.45 -15.45
N PHE A 63 -2.86 -3.50 -15.30
CA PHE A 63 -4.26 -3.56 -15.69
C PHE A 63 -4.58 -2.36 -16.61
N PRO A 64 -4.45 -2.52 -17.93
CA PRO A 64 -4.53 -1.40 -18.87
C PRO A 64 -5.94 -0.85 -19.05
N ASP A 65 -6.98 -1.64 -18.76
CA ASP A 65 -8.37 -1.21 -18.76
C ASP A 65 -8.99 -1.21 -17.36
N THR A 66 -10.00 -0.37 -17.15
CA THR A 66 -10.65 -0.16 -15.84
C THR A 66 -11.48 -1.36 -15.36
N GLY A 67 -11.83 -2.27 -16.27
CA GLY A 67 -12.55 -3.51 -15.99
C GLY A 67 -11.62 -4.61 -15.49
N ALA A 68 -10.41 -4.73 -16.04
CA ALA A 68 -9.45 -5.79 -15.73
C ALA A 68 -9.02 -5.82 -14.28
N LEU A 69 -8.79 -4.66 -13.64
CA LEU A 69 -8.48 -4.61 -12.21
C LEU A 69 -9.63 -5.20 -11.37
N ALA A 70 -10.87 -4.78 -11.65
CA ALA A 70 -12.02 -5.26 -10.91
C ALA A 70 -12.26 -6.75 -11.15
N ALA A 71 -12.22 -7.17 -12.42
CA ALA A 71 -12.33 -8.58 -12.81
C ALA A 71 -11.27 -9.44 -12.09
N TYR A 72 -10.03 -8.97 -12.02
CA TYR A 72 -8.95 -9.65 -11.29
C TYR A 72 -9.27 -9.77 -9.79
N CYS A 73 -9.70 -8.68 -9.13
CA CYS A 73 -10.07 -8.73 -7.71
C CYS A 73 -11.21 -9.74 -7.43
N PHE A 74 -12.15 -9.88 -8.36
CA PHE A 74 -13.27 -10.83 -8.26
C PHE A 74 -12.89 -12.27 -8.68
N GLY A 75 -11.60 -12.53 -8.92
CA GLY A 75 -11.11 -13.88 -9.23
C GLY A 75 -11.37 -14.30 -10.68
N ASN A 76 -11.73 -13.39 -11.58
CA ASN A 76 -11.94 -13.72 -12.99
C ASN A 76 -10.60 -13.98 -13.71
N LYS A 77 -10.56 -15.05 -14.50
CA LYS A 77 -9.39 -15.45 -15.31
C LYS A 77 -9.40 -14.76 -16.69
N PRO A 78 -8.24 -14.62 -17.35
CA PRO A 78 -6.91 -15.05 -16.92
C PRO A 78 -6.26 -14.10 -15.90
N TYR A 79 -5.44 -14.67 -15.01
CA TYR A 79 -4.61 -13.87 -14.12
C TYR A 79 -3.31 -13.43 -14.83
N PRO A 80 -2.73 -12.28 -14.48
CA PRO A 80 -1.45 -11.86 -15.03
C PRO A 80 -0.33 -12.86 -14.70
N ASP A 81 0.56 -13.09 -15.66
CA ASP A 81 1.79 -13.85 -15.44
C ASP A 81 2.78 -12.99 -14.64
N ILE A 82 3.02 -13.36 -13.38
CA ILE A 82 3.90 -12.64 -12.46
C ILE A 82 5.36 -12.64 -12.94
N GLN A 83 5.84 -13.72 -13.56
CA GLN A 83 7.21 -13.79 -14.08
C GLN A 83 7.40 -12.78 -15.22
N ALA A 84 6.49 -12.81 -16.19
CA ALA A 84 6.51 -11.87 -17.31
C ALA A 84 6.32 -10.40 -16.85
N LEU A 85 5.52 -10.18 -15.80
CA LEU A 85 5.37 -8.87 -15.17
C LEU A 85 6.67 -8.39 -14.52
N GLY A 86 7.37 -9.25 -13.78
CA GLY A 86 8.60 -8.90 -13.09
C GLY A 86 9.69 -8.41 -14.05
N GLU A 87 9.86 -9.13 -15.16
CA GLU A 87 10.76 -8.76 -16.24
C GLU A 87 10.38 -7.42 -16.89
N ARG A 88 9.09 -7.26 -17.26
CA ARG A 88 8.59 -6.05 -17.92
C ARG A 88 8.68 -4.81 -17.04
N GLU A 89 8.23 -4.91 -15.80
CA GLU A 89 8.13 -3.79 -14.86
C GLU A 89 9.42 -3.51 -14.09
N LYS A 90 10.44 -4.38 -14.28
CA LYS A 90 11.72 -4.38 -13.57
C LYS A 90 11.48 -4.39 -12.05
N VAL A 91 10.67 -5.35 -11.61
CA VAL A 91 10.29 -5.60 -10.21
C VAL A 91 10.60 -7.05 -9.89
N ARG A 92 11.49 -7.27 -8.91
CA ARG A 92 11.92 -8.62 -8.53
C ARG A 92 10.84 -9.34 -7.74
N PHE A 93 10.36 -8.72 -6.66
CA PHE A 93 9.46 -9.37 -5.72
C PHE A 93 8.00 -9.00 -5.97
N TRP A 94 7.13 -10.01 -5.92
CA TRP A 94 5.69 -9.82 -6.05
C TRP A 94 4.97 -10.62 -4.97
N VAL A 95 4.06 -9.97 -4.26
CA VAL A 95 3.17 -10.62 -3.31
C VAL A 95 1.80 -10.70 -3.96
N GLU A 96 1.26 -11.90 -4.09
CA GLU A 96 -0.14 -12.08 -4.50
C GLU A 96 -0.83 -13.06 -3.57
N GLY A 97 -2.15 -13.18 -3.69
CA GLY A 97 -2.88 -14.11 -2.85
C GLY A 97 -4.37 -14.15 -3.13
N CYS A 98 -5.03 -15.04 -2.41
CA CYS A 98 -6.47 -15.12 -2.35
C CYS A 98 -6.95 -15.17 -0.90
N TYR A 99 -8.22 -14.85 -0.71
CA TYR A 99 -8.87 -14.91 0.59
C TYR A 99 -10.28 -15.49 0.45
N GLY A 100 -10.80 -16.04 1.54
CA GLY A 100 -12.13 -16.62 1.58
C GLY A 100 -12.91 -16.22 2.83
N GLU A 101 -13.99 -16.94 3.10
CA GLU A 101 -14.76 -16.81 4.33
C GLU A 101 -14.41 -17.96 5.28
N GLY A 102 -13.92 -17.63 6.47
CA GLY A 102 -13.64 -18.60 7.53
C GLY A 102 -14.75 -18.63 8.59
N ALA A 103 -14.64 -19.60 9.49
CA ALA A 103 -15.51 -19.67 10.66
C ALA A 103 -15.26 -18.49 11.63
N ASP A 104 -16.27 -18.13 12.41
CA ASP A 104 -16.19 -17.18 13.52
C ASP A 104 -15.66 -15.78 13.13
N GLY A 105 -15.87 -15.35 11.88
CA GLY A 105 -15.46 -14.04 11.39
C GLY A 105 -13.98 -13.94 11.01
N ASN A 106 -13.24 -15.06 11.04
CA ASN A 106 -11.87 -15.12 10.53
C ASN A 106 -11.87 -15.14 9.00
N ILE A 107 -10.89 -14.48 8.39
CA ILE A 107 -10.69 -14.49 6.95
C ILE A 107 -9.42 -15.31 6.65
N PRO A 108 -9.54 -16.53 6.09
CA PRO A 108 -8.37 -17.27 5.62
C PRO A 108 -7.75 -16.56 4.42
N ILE A 109 -6.43 -16.44 4.42
CA ILE A 109 -5.66 -15.78 3.36
C ILE A 109 -4.53 -16.69 2.93
N ARG A 110 -4.50 -17.09 1.66
CA ARG A 110 -3.32 -17.69 1.05
C ARG A 110 -2.49 -16.59 0.41
N THR A 111 -1.21 -16.53 0.74
CA THR A 111 -0.27 -15.54 0.18
C THR A 111 0.91 -16.25 -0.47
N VAL A 112 1.37 -15.71 -1.60
CA VAL A 112 2.55 -16.17 -2.33
C VAL A 112 3.49 -14.99 -2.54
N ILE A 113 4.76 -15.17 -2.18
CA ILE A 113 5.84 -14.25 -2.56
C ILE A 113 6.63 -14.88 -3.71
N HIS A 114 6.70 -14.18 -4.83
CA HIS A 114 7.49 -14.55 -5.99
C HIS A 114 8.81 -13.79 -6.00
N ASP A 115 9.90 -14.48 -6.30
CA ASP A 115 11.18 -13.91 -6.71
C ASP A 115 11.37 -14.18 -8.21
N THR A 116 11.11 -13.17 -9.02
CA THR A 116 11.16 -13.28 -10.50
C THR A 116 12.57 -13.32 -11.05
N ARG A 117 13.60 -13.03 -10.23
CA ARG A 117 15.00 -13.20 -10.65
C ARG A 117 15.41 -14.66 -10.55
N ASP A 118 15.01 -15.31 -9.46
CA ASP A 118 15.42 -16.68 -9.14
C ASP A 118 14.35 -17.73 -9.53
N HIS A 119 13.24 -17.28 -10.12
CA HIS A 119 12.08 -18.09 -10.51
C HIS A 119 11.49 -18.91 -9.35
N MET A 120 11.51 -18.34 -8.14
CA MET A 120 11.02 -18.97 -6.92
C MET A 120 9.67 -18.41 -6.50
N ALA A 121 8.84 -19.26 -5.90
CA ALA A 121 7.61 -18.87 -5.24
C ALA A 121 7.52 -19.59 -3.90
N VAL A 122 7.24 -18.85 -2.84
CA VAL A 122 7.01 -19.38 -1.50
C VAL A 122 5.61 -19.00 -1.07
N GLU A 123 4.85 -19.97 -0.59
CA GLU A 123 3.47 -19.79 -0.15
C GLU A 123 3.35 -19.95 1.36
N ASN A 124 2.37 -19.25 1.95
CA ASN A 124 1.94 -19.46 3.31
C ASN A 124 0.47 -19.07 3.48
N ASP A 125 -0.20 -19.77 4.39
CA ASP A 125 -1.57 -19.47 4.78
C ASP A 125 -1.61 -18.67 6.08
N PHE A 126 -2.53 -17.72 6.15
CA PHE A 126 -2.74 -16.83 7.28
C PHE A 126 -4.21 -16.79 7.67
N SER A 127 -4.47 -16.36 8.89
CA SER A 127 -5.81 -15.99 9.36
C SER A 127 -5.82 -14.51 9.69
N LEU A 128 -6.68 -13.76 9.00
CA LEU A 128 -6.92 -12.35 9.29
C LEU A 128 -8.06 -12.22 10.30
N THR A 129 -7.76 -11.52 11.39
CA THR A 129 -8.69 -11.19 12.48
C THR A 129 -8.68 -9.68 12.72
N PHE A 130 -9.83 -9.13 13.07
CA PHE A 130 -10.00 -7.68 13.27
C PHE A 130 -10.00 -7.26 14.75
N SER A 131 -10.18 -8.21 15.67
CA SER A 131 -10.35 -7.97 17.11
C SER A 131 -9.14 -7.34 17.81
N ASP A 132 -7.96 -7.41 17.21
CA ASP A 132 -6.69 -6.94 17.77
C ASP A 132 -6.06 -5.78 16.99
N GLY A 133 -6.80 -5.13 16.09
CA GLY A 133 -6.27 -4.07 15.24
C GLY A 133 -5.24 -4.58 14.23
N LEU A 134 -5.46 -5.79 13.71
CA LEU A 134 -4.63 -6.48 12.70
C LEU A 134 -3.21 -6.86 13.19
N LYS A 135 -2.96 -6.80 14.50
CA LYS A 135 -1.63 -7.02 15.09
C LYS A 135 -1.15 -8.46 14.89
N GLY A 136 -2.02 -9.44 15.12
CA GLY A 136 -1.74 -10.86 14.98
C GLY A 136 -1.42 -11.23 13.54
N PHE A 137 -2.24 -10.76 12.59
CA PHE A 137 -1.99 -10.96 11.16
C PHE A 137 -0.65 -10.36 10.72
N ARG A 138 -0.37 -9.11 11.12
CA ARG A 138 0.93 -8.48 10.85
C ARG A 138 2.10 -9.24 11.45
N GLY A 139 1.99 -9.67 12.70
CA GLY A 139 3.04 -10.42 13.39
C GLY A 139 3.34 -11.74 12.69
N ALA A 140 2.30 -12.50 12.33
CA ALA A 140 2.45 -13.73 11.55
C ALA A 140 3.12 -13.48 10.19
N PHE A 141 2.71 -12.42 9.48
CA PHE A 141 3.31 -12.05 8.21
C PHE A 141 4.79 -11.68 8.35
N PHE A 142 5.18 -10.94 9.39
CA PHE A 142 6.58 -10.60 9.65
C PHE A 142 7.43 -11.81 10.01
N ASN A 143 6.93 -12.72 10.84
CA ASN A 143 7.65 -13.97 11.13
C ASN A 143 7.89 -14.78 9.84
N TRP A 144 6.90 -14.85 8.95
CA TRP A 144 7.07 -15.50 7.67
C TRP A 144 8.08 -14.79 6.74
N LEU A 145 8.13 -13.45 6.75
CA LEU A 145 9.18 -12.72 6.04
C LEU A 145 10.57 -13.03 6.60
N ASP A 146 10.72 -13.15 7.92
CA ASP A 146 11.98 -13.56 8.54
C ASP A 146 12.39 -14.97 8.08
N ASP A 147 11.46 -15.93 8.07
CA ASP A 147 11.68 -17.32 7.63
C ASP A 147 12.10 -17.42 6.15
N THR A 148 11.61 -16.51 5.31
CA THR A 148 11.96 -16.44 3.88
C THR A 148 13.23 -15.62 3.60
N GLY A 149 13.88 -15.06 4.63
CA GLY A 149 15.05 -14.20 4.50
C GLY A 149 14.74 -12.79 3.97
N LEU A 150 13.45 -12.42 3.92
CA LEU A 150 12.94 -11.11 3.51
C LEU A 150 12.54 -10.23 4.72
N GLY A 151 13.02 -10.61 5.90
CA GLY A 151 12.77 -9.93 7.17
C GLY A 151 13.37 -8.52 7.28
N TYR A 152 12.93 -7.78 8.30
CA TYR A 152 13.39 -6.41 8.56
C TYR A 152 14.80 -6.35 9.17
N GLY A 153 15.41 -7.50 9.47
CA GLY A 153 16.77 -7.59 9.99
C GLY A 153 16.94 -6.90 11.35
N GLY A 154 15.93 -6.99 12.22
CA GLY A 154 15.91 -6.38 13.54
C GLY A 154 15.67 -4.87 13.57
N ARG A 155 15.39 -4.23 12.43
CA ARG A 155 14.86 -2.85 12.41
C ARG A 155 13.38 -2.85 12.76
N ASP A 156 12.94 -1.77 13.39
CA ASP A 156 11.51 -1.52 13.59
C ASP A 156 10.82 -1.43 12.23
N ALA A 157 9.79 -2.26 12.03
CA ALA A 157 8.96 -2.23 10.83
C ALA A 157 8.01 -1.01 10.81
N GLY A 158 8.05 -0.16 11.85
CA GLY A 158 7.19 1.01 12.01
C GLY A 158 5.72 0.63 12.05
N GLY A 159 5.41 -0.34 12.90
CA GLY A 159 4.05 -0.82 13.11
C GLY A 159 3.20 0.24 13.79
N TRP A 160 2.01 0.49 13.26
CA TRP A 160 0.99 1.33 13.89
C TRP A 160 -0.16 0.46 14.42
N ASP A 161 -1.05 1.01 15.24
CA ASP A 161 -2.31 0.31 15.52
C ASP A 161 -3.27 0.55 14.36
N GLU A 162 -3.88 -0.50 13.80
CA GLU A 162 -4.85 -0.36 12.70
C GLU A 162 -6.22 -0.87 13.15
N PRO A 163 -6.95 -0.13 14.00
CA PRO A 163 -8.33 -0.45 14.34
C PRO A 163 -9.18 -0.42 13.08
N MET A 164 -9.67 -1.60 12.69
CA MET A 164 -10.37 -1.82 11.44
C MET A 164 -11.48 -2.82 11.69
N SER A 165 -12.69 -2.57 11.17
CA SER A 165 -13.74 -3.59 11.10
C SER A 165 -13.72 -4.30 9.74
N PRO A 166 -14.31 -5.50 9.60
CA PRO A 166 -14.48 -6.15 8.31
C PRO A 166 -15.15 -5.25 7.27
N GLU A 167 -16.22 -4.56 7.66
CA GLU A 167 -16.97 -3.62 6.82
C GLU A 167 -16.16 -2.35 6.53
N GLY A 168 -15.37 -1.88 7.49
CA GLY A 168 -14.45 -0.76 7.29
C GLY A 168 -13.41 -1.09 6.21
N MET A 169 -12.84 -2.31 6.24
CA MET A 169 -11.88 -2.77 5.24
C MET A 169 -12.52 -2.99 3.87
N ASP A 170 -13.75 -3.51 3.83
CA ASP A 170 -14.55 -3.62 2.60
C ASP A 170 -14.74 -2.23 1.94
N GLN A 171 -15.23 -1.26 2.70
CA GLN A 171 -15.49 0.09 2.20
C GLN A 171 -14.20 0.84 1.83
N LEU A 172 -13.11 0.62 2.56
CA LEU A 172 -11.78 1.08 2.17
C LEU A 172 -11.38 0.55 0.79
N GLY A 173 -11.63 -0.74 0.55
CA GLY A 173 -11.35 -1.41 -0.72
C GLY A 173 -12.14 -0.85 -1.89
N HIS A 174 -13.43 -0.61 -1.72
CA HIS A 174 -14.28 0.04 -2.73
C HIS A 174 -13.78 1.45 -3.09
N GLY A 175 -13.46 2.26 -2.07
CA GLY A 175 -12.87 3.58 -2.30
C GLY A 175 -11.52 3.48 -3.03
N LEU A 176 -10.69 2.51 -2.67
CA LEU A 176 -9.40 2.27 -3.32
C LEU A 176 -9.57 1.82 -4.78
N LEU A 177 -10.57 1.00 -5.10
CA LEU A 177 -10.89 0.62 -6.47
C LEU A 177 -11.25 1.84 -7.32
N CYS A 178 -12.09 2.74 -6.80
CA CYS A 178 -12.43 4.00 -7.45
C CYS A 178 -11.19 4.87 -7.70
N LEU A 179 -10.31 4.99 -6.68
CA LEU A 179 -9.05 5.72 -6.79
C LEU A 179 -8.14 5.12 -7.88
N TYR A 180 -7.94 3.81 -7.88
CA TYR A 180 -7.10 3.13 -8.87
C TYR A 180 -7.67 3.20 -10.29
N ARG A 181 -8.99 3.11 -10.45
CA ARG A 181 -9.64 3.34 -11.76
C ARG A 181 -9.34 4.73 -12.31
N SER A 182 -9.29 5.77 -11.46
CA SER A 182 -8.89 7.12 -11.87
C SER A 182 -7.42 7.22 -12.32
N TYR A 183 -6.55 6.32 -11.84
CA TYR A 183 -5.15 6.28 -12.26
C TYR A 183 -4.98 5.58 -13.61
N VAL A 184 -5.84 4.60 -13.91
CA VAL A 184 -5.91 3.92 -15.21
C VAL A 184 -6.52 4.85 -16.26
N ASN A 185 -7.68 5.45 -15.94
CA ASN A 185 -8.42 6.34 -16.82
C ASN A 185 -8.44 7.78 -16.27
N LYS A 186 -7.69 8.67 -16.93
CA LYS A 186 -7.58 10.09 -16.56
C LYS A 186 -8.83 10.91 -16.84
N ASP A 187 -9.79 10.37 -17.60
CA ASP A 187 -11.04 11.06 -17.91
C ASP A 187 -12.04 10.97 -16.75
N VAL A 188 -11.74 10.18 -15.71
CA VAL A 188 -12.50 10.17 -14.46
C VAL A 188 -12.26 11.51 -13.75
N ALA A 189 -13.20 12.45 -13.95
CA ALA A 189 -13.06 13.83 -13.48
C ALA A 189 -13.06 13.97 -11.95
N THR A 190 -13.83 13.12 -11.25
CA THR A 190 -13.99 13.17 -9.80
C THR A 190 -14.05 11.76 -9.22
N ILE A 191 -13.32 11.54 -8.14
CA ILE A 191 -13.35 10.30 -7.36
C ILE A 191 -14.57 10.35 -6.43
N ASP A 192 -15.43 9.34 -6.51
CA ASP A 192 -16.49 9.14 -5.53
C ASP A 192 -15.87 8.77 -4.17
N LEU A 193 -16.13 9.62 -3.16
CA LEU A 193 -15.60 9.45 -1.81
C LEU A 193 -16.59 8.74 -0.88
N THR A 194 -17.77 8.31 -1.35
CA THR A 194 -18.82 7.70 -0.52
C THR A 194 -18.30 6.53 0.29
N SER A 195 -17.58 5.59 -0.34
CA SER A 195 -17.01 4.44 0.37
C SER A 195 -15.91 4.85 1.36
N PHE A 196 -15.11 5.87 1.07
CA PHE A 196 -14.13 6.37 2.05
C PHE A 196 -14.81 7.03 3.26
N HIS A 197 -15.88 7.79 3.05
CA HIS A 197 -16.65 8.36 4.15
C HIS A 197 -17.29 7.26 5.00
N ARG A 198 -17.86 6.24 4.37
CA ARG A 198 -18.41 5.09 5.09
C ARG A 198 -17.34 4.32 5.86
N ALA A 199 -16.16 4.15 5.28
CA ALA A 199 -15.02 3.53 5.96
C ALA A 199 -14.60 4.34 7.20
N VAL A 200 -14.57 5.67 7.13
CA VAL A 200 -14.28 6.54 8.29
C VAL A 200 -15.34 6.37 9.38
N GLU A 201 -16.63 6.27 9.05
CA GLU A 201 -17.69 6.04 10.05
C GLU A 201 -17.52 4.70 10.78
N LEU A 202 -17.10 3.67 10.05
CA LEU A 202 -16.93 2.31 10.56
C LEU A 202 -15.61 2.11 11.33
N SER A 203 -14.56 2.85 10.97
CA SER A 203 -13.21 2.70 11.51
C SER A 203 -12.49 4.06 11.53
N PRO A 204 -12.92 5.00 12.41
CA PRO A 204 -12.49 6.40 12.36
C PRO A 204 -11.01 6.61 12.69
N ASP A 205 -10.42 5.69 13.46
CA ASP A 205 -9.02 5.72 13.90
C ASP A 205 -8.12 4.78 13.08
N SER A 206 -8.54 4.38 11.87
CA SER A 206 -7.68 3.71 10.90
C SER A 206 -6.77 4.72 10.18
N TYR A 207 -5.46 4.48 10.24
CA TYR A 207 -4.49 5.26 9.47
C TYR A 207 -4.71 5.08 7.97
N LEU A 208 -4.96 3.84 7.51
CA LEU A 208 -5.09 3.55 6.09
C LEU A 208 -6.29 4.26 5.46
N ILE A 209 -7.42 4.30 6.16
CA ILE A 209 -8.64 4.99 5.73
C ILE A 209 -8.40 6.50 5.64
N GLN A 210 -7.84 7.12 6.68
CA GLN A 210 -7.57 8.57 6.68
C GLN A 210 -6.56 8.94 5.59
N ASN A 211 -5.52 8.12 5.40
CA ASN A 211 -4.55 8.29 4.33
C ASN A 211 -5.21 8.24 2.94
N LEU A 212 -6.03 7.22 2.66
CA LEU A 212 -6.68 7.09 1.35
C LEU A 212 -7.77 8.13 1.10
N LEU A 213 -8.52 8.53 2.13
CA LEU A 213 -9.43 9.68 2.03
C LEU A 213 -8.67 10.96 1.67
N GLY A 214 -7.49 11.17 2.28
CA GLY A 214 -6.61 12.28 1.94
C GLY A 214 -6.21 12.28 0.46
N TRP A 215 -5.82 11.12 -0.08
CA TRP A 215 -5.49 10.98 -1.50
C TRP A 215 -6.69 11.16 -2.42
N GLY A 216 -7.87 10.66 -2.03
CA GLY A 216 -9.12 10.88 -2.76
C GLY A 216 -9.48 12.37 -2.85
N ARG A 217 -9.45 13.08 -1.72
CA ARG A 217 -9.68 14.52 -1.66
C ARG A 217 -8.63 15.32 -2.43
N TYR A 218 -7.35 14.94 -2.31
CA TYR A 218 -6.26 15.57 -3.06
C TYR A 218 -6.51 15.47 -4.57
N LYS A 219 -6.97 14.32 -5.05
CA LYS A 219 -7.32 14.14 -6.47
C LYS A 219 -8.54 14.94 -6.90
N ASN A 220 -9.52 15.09 -6.02
CA ASN A 220 -10.68 15.95 -6.26
C ASN A 220 -10.36 17.45 -6.15
N GLY A 221 -9.11 17.84 -5.84
CA GLY A 221 -8.72 19.24 -5.65
C GLY A 221 -9.16 19.85 -4.31
N ASP A 222 -9.79 19.08 -3.43
CA ASP A 222 -10.11 19.49 -2.06
C ASP A 222 -8.84 19.42 -1.19
N PHE A 223 -7.93 20.39 -1.40
CA PHE A 223 -6.65 20.43 -0.71
C PHE A 223 -6.79 20.69 0.80
N ALA A 224 -7.84 21.43 1.22
CA ALA A 224 -8.09 21.68 2.63
C ALA A 224 -8.56 20.41 3.35
N GLY A 225 -9.53 19.70 2.77
CA GLY A 225 -10.00 18.43 3.31
C GLY A 225 -8.94 17.33 3.21
N ALA A 226 -8.12 17.32 2.16
CA ALA A 226 -6.98 16.41 2.03
C ALA A 226 -5.95 16.64 3.13
N LYS A 227 -5.60 17.91 3.41
CA LYS A 227 -4.69 18.27 4.50
C LYS A 227 -5.19 17.77 5.85
N SER A 228 -6.48 17.98 6.13
CA SER A 228 -7.11 17.51 7.37
C SER A 228 -7.00 15.98 7.53
N ALA A 229 -7.34 15.24 6.47
CA ALA A 229 -7.25 13.78 6.47
C ALA A 229 -5.81 13.26 6.63
N PHE A 230 -4.84 13.85 5.91
CA PHE A 230 -3.43 13.47 6.07
C PHE A 230 -2.85 13.81 7.45
N LEU A 231 -3.27 14.91 8.08
CA LEU A 231 -2.85 15.24 9.44
C LEU A 231 -3.41 14.23 10.44
N LYS A 232 -4.69 13.87 10.34
CA LYS A 232 -5.28 12.80 11.17
C LYS A 232 -4.59 11.46 10.93
N ALA A 233 -4.27 11.12 9.68
CA ALA A 233 -3.50 9.91 9.38
C ALA A 233 -2.11 9.94 10.03
N ARG A 234 -1.41 11.09 10.00
CA ARG A 234 -0.11 11.26 10.67
C ARG A 234 -0.20 11.16 12.18
N GLU A 235 -1.28 11.65 12.80
CA GLU A 235 -1.53 11.48 14.24
C GLU A 235 -1.65 10.00 14.62
N LEU A 236 -2.32 9.20 13.78
CA LEU A 236 -2.52 7.76 13.99
C LEU A 236 -1.25 6.94 13.68
N ASN A 237 -0.47 7.36 12.67
CA ASN A 237 0.82 6.76 12.33
C ASN A 237 1.82 7.85 11.91
N PRO A 238 2.70 8.29 12.83
CA PRO A 238 3.72 9.31 12.54
C PRO A 238 4.71 8.89 11.44
N HIS A 239 4.93 7.59 11.25
CA HIS A 239 5.80 7.03 10.22
C HIS A 239 5.03 6.60 8.96
N GLY A 240 3.77 7.02 8.85
CA GLY A 240 2.87 6.73 7.74
C GLY A 240 3.31 7.40 6.45
N MET A 241 4.07 6.65 5.63
CA MET A 241 4.72 7.16 4.41
C MET A 241 3.73 7.73 3.38
N GLY A 242 2.51 7.18 3.32
CA GLY A 242 1.45 7.69 2.45
C GLY A 242 1.00 9.10 2.85
N ALA A 243 0.81 9.33 4.16
CA ALA A 243 0.38 10.63 4.70
C ALA A 243 1.48 11.69 4.62
N LEU A 244 2.73 11.34 4.96
CA LEU A 244 3.88 12.23 4.79
C LEU A 244 4.04 12.66 3.32
N SER A 245 3.87 11.71 2.38
CA SER A 245 3.88 12.02 0.96
C SER A 245 2.74 12.96 0.57
N GLY A 246 1.53 12.73 1.09
CA GLY A 246 0.37 13.60 0.86
C GLY A 246 0.60 15.04 1.32
N LEU A 247 1.12 15.22 2.53
CA LEU A 247 1.46 16.54 3.09
C LEU A 247 2.57 17.23 2.29
N MET A 248 3.62 16.49 1.90
CA MET A 248 4.68 17.00 1.02
C MET A 248 4.10 17.49 -0.32
N TRP A 249 3.23 16.72 -0.96
CA TRP A 249 2.61 17.12 -2.24
C TRP A 249 1.66 18.30 -2.10
N LEU A 250 0.91 18.40 -0.99
CA LEU A 250 0.12 19.60 -0.69
C LEU A 250 0.99 20.84 -0.56
N ALA A 251 2.16 20.74 0.10
CA ALA A 251 3.10 21.84 0.21
C ALA A 251 3.70 22.23 -1.14
N VAL A 252 4.08 21.26 -1.97
CA VAL A 252 4.52 21.49 -3.37
C VAL A 252 3.44 22.23 -4.17
N ASN A 253 2.18 21.75 -4.12
CA ASN A 253 1.07 22.37 -4.84
C ASN A 253 0.76 23.80 -4.32
N GLY A 254 0.87 24.01 -3.01
CA GLY A 254 0.73 25.31 -2.37
C GLY A 254 1.93 26.24 -2.54
N LYS A 255 2.96 25.83 -3.27
CA LYS A 255 4.24 26.55 -3.42
C LYS A 255 4.93 26.88 -2.09
N ASP A 256 4.72 26.05 -1.07
CA ASP A 256 5.39 26.12 0.22
C ASP A 256 6.63 25.23 0.21
N ARG A 257 7.77 25.80 -0.21
CA ARG A 257 9.04 25.08 -0.34
C ARG A 257 9.57 24.57 0.99
N GLU A 258 9.37 25.33 2.06
CA GLU A 258 9.88 25.00 3.39
C GLU A 258 9.18 23.75 3.92
N ARG A 259 7.84 23.74 3.92
CA ARG A 259 7.07 22.55 4.33
C ARG A 259 7.30 21.36 3.42
N ALA A 260 7.43 21.59 2.11
CA ALA A 260 7.75 20.50 1.18
C ALA A 260 9.08 19.83 1.54
N LEU A 261 10.09 20.62 1.93
CA LEU A 261 11.38 20.10 2.39
C LEU A 261 11.28 19.41 3.75
N GLU A 262 10.55 19.97 4.71
CA GLU A 262 10.30 19.36 6.02
C GLU A 262 9.76 17.93 5.87
N PHE A 263 8.65 17.77 5.17
CA PHE A 263 8.02 16.46 4.98
C PHE A 263 8.88 15.50 4.15
N ALA A 264 9.62 16.00 3.16
CA ALA A 264 10.54 15.18 2.38
C ALA A 264 11.71 14.64 3.23
N LEU A 265 12.25 15.46 4.13
CA LEU A 265 13.32 15.07 5.06
C LEU A 265 12.81 14.06 6.09
N GLU A 266 11.65 14.30 6.70
CA GLU A 266 11.03 13.37 7.65
C GLU A 266 10.77 12.00 7.01
N LYS A 267 10.23 12.00 5.78
CA LYS A 267 10.04 10.78 4.98
C LYS A 267 11.36 10.04 4.73
N GLY A 268 12.40 10.77 4.34
CA GLY A 268 13.74 10.21 4.14
C GLY A 268 14.33 9.62 5.42
N GLN A 269 14.16 10.31 6.55
CA GLN A 269 14.62 9.86 7.86
C GLN A 269 13.95 8.55 8.28
N CYS A 270 12.63 8.41 8.08
CA CYS A 270 11.91 7.17 8.39
C CYS A 270 12.47 5.95 7.61
N ARG A 271 13.04 6.18 6.43
CA ARG A 271 13.64 5.14 5.58
C ARG A 271 15.16 4.99 5.74
N GLY A 272 15.79 5.83 6.56
CA GLY A 272 17.25 5.93 6.63
C GLY A 272 17.90 6.34 5.30
N ASP A 273 17.19 7.13 4.48
CA ASP A 273 17.68 7.64 3.21
C ASP A 273 18.54 8.90 3.41
N ASP A 274 19.47 9.14 2.48
CA ASP A 274 20.32 10.34 2.47
C ASP A 274 19.47 11.63 2.37
N PRO A 275 19.58 12.58 3.32
CA PRO A 275 18.89 13.86 3.28
C PRO A 275 19.10 14.67 1.98
N GLU A 276 20.23 14.51 1.30
CA GLU A 276 20.47 15.18 0.01
C GLU A 276 19.48 14.76 -1.07
N LYS A 277 18.97 13.52 -1.02
CA LYS A 277 17.93 13.05 -1.96
C LYS A 277 16.64 13.86 -1.79
N ALA A 278 16.26 14.14 -0.54
CA ALA A 278 15.09 14.97 -0.25
C ALA A 278 15.31 16.43 -0.69
N ARG A 279 16.49 17.01 -0.41
CA ARG A 279 16.85 18.37 -0.84
C ARG A 279 16.82 18.51 -2.36
N ALA A 280 17.46 17.59 -3.09
CA ALA A 280 17.49 17.58 -4.54
C ALA A 280 16.09 17.38 -5.16
N PHE A 281 15.28 16.48 -4.59
CA PHE A 281 13.89 16.30 -5.01
C PHE A 281 13.10 17.61 -4.89
N VAL A 282 13.17 18.28 -3.73
CA VAL A 282 12.42 19.52 -3.51
C VAL A 282 12.95 20.66 -4.38
N ALA A 283 14.27 20.84 -4.53
CA ALA A 283 14.82 21.85 -5.44
C ALA A 283 14.20 21.75 -6.85
N LYS A 284 14.20 20.55 -7.43
CA LYS A 284 13.61 20.28 -8.76
C LYS A 284 12.10 20.58 -8.87
N LYS A 285 11.35 20.64 -7.76
CA LYS A 285 9.92 20.96 -7.77
C LYS A 285 9.61 22.45 -7.76
N PHE A 286 10.61 23.28 -7.46
CA PHE A 286 10.47 24.73 -7.29
C PHE A 286 11.38 25.55 -8.21
N ASP A 287 12.23 24.88 -8.99
CA ASP A 287 12.91 25.43 -10.17
C ASP A 287 11.92 25.56 -11.36
#